data_AF-A0A661HY93-F1
#
_entry.id   AF-A0A661HY93-F1
#
_cell.length_a   1.000
_cell.length_b   1.000
_cell.length_c   1.000
_cell.angle_alpha   90.00
_cell.angle_beta   90.00
_cell.angle_gamma   90.00
#
_symmetry.space_group_name_H-M   'P 1'
#
loop_
_entity.id
_entity.type
_entity.pdbx_description
1 polymer ?
#
loop_
_entity_poly.entity_id
_entity_poly.type
_entity_poly.pdbx_seq_one_letter_code
_entity_poly.pdbx_strand_id
1 'polypeptide(L)'
;MIKEALLKVLALYQRFFTLLGYGSCRYYPTCSEYAKWQFEENPLHIAFYDSAKRILTCNQLFPGGIDYPELRCFCKKPKDLTINSVKYWLVPKANKRFHIIKNFTFKR
;
A
#
# COMPACT_ATOMS: atom_id res chain seq x y z
N MET A 1 17.33 5.58 3.24
CA MET A 1 17.23 7.05 3.22
C MET A 1 16.15 7.54 2.25
N ILE A 2 16.24 7.27 0.94
CA ILE A 2 15.25 7.72 -0.07
C ILE A 2 13.83 7.21 0.23
N LYS A 3 13.70 5.92 0.57
CA LYS A 3 12.42 5.30 0.93
C LYS A 3 11.71 6.00 2.10
N GLU A 4 12.45 6.29 3.17
CA GLU A 4 11.93 7.00 4.34
C GLU A 4 11.46 8.43 4.01
N ALA A 5 12.20 9.14 3.16
CA ALA A 5 11.81 10.46 2.70
C ALA A 5 10.50 10.41 1.91
N LEU A 6 10.37 9.46 0.96
CA LEU A 6 9.13 9.25 0.19
C LEU A 6 7.93 8.92 1.10
N LEU A 7 8.12 8.04 2.09
CA LEU A 7 7.07 7.70 3.04
C LEU A 7 6.63 8.90 3.89
N LYS A 8 7.56 9.78 4.28
CA LYS A 8 7.24 11.02 4.99
C LYS A 8 6.45 11.99 4.10
N VAL A 9 6.86 12.17 2.85
CA VAL A 9 6.12 13.00 1.87
C VAL A 9 4.70 12.45 1.68
N LEU A 10 4.56 11.13 1.55
CA LEU A 10 3.26 10.50 1.38
C LEU A 10 2.38 10.62 2.63
N ALA A 11 2.96 10.52 3.82
CA ALA A 11 2.25 10.76 5.09
C ALA A 11 1.79 12.23 5.21
N LEU A 12 2.63 13.17 4.79
CA LEU A 12 2.30 14.59 4.76
C LEU A 12 1.15 14.86 3.78
N TYR A 13 1.24 14.29 2.57
CA TYR A 13 0.18 14.36 1.57
C TYR A 13 -1.15 13.77 2.09
N GLN A 14 -1.12 12.58 2.71
CA GLN A 14 -2.32 11.98 3.31
C GLN A 14 -2.94 12.90 4.38
N ARG A 15 -2.13 13.57 5.20
CA ARG A 15 -2.62 14.49 6.23
C ARG A 15 -3.24 15.75 5.62
N PHE A 16 -2.60 16.37 4.63
CA PHE A 16 -3.12 17.59 4.00
C PHE A 16 -4.32 17.33 3.10
N PHE A 17 -4.31 16.25 2.32
CA PHE A 17 -5.39 15.96 1.39
C PHE A 17 -6.68 15.56 2.10
N THR A 18 -6.59 14.91 3.26
CA THR A 18 -7.76 14.60 4.11
C THR A 18 -8.43 15.86 4.66
N LEU A 19 -7.68 16.97 4.83
CA LEU A 19 -8.23 18.25 5.28
C LEU A 19 -8.94 19.02 4.16
N LEU A 20 -8.56 18.80 2.90
CA LEU A 20 -9.00 19.60 1.74
C LEU A 20 -9.99 18.87 0.83
N GLY A 21 -10.06 17.54 0.86
CA GLY A 21 -10.85 16.76 -0.08
C GLY A 21 -11.70 15.68 0.58
N TYR A 22 -12.95 15.57 0.11
CA TYR A 22 -13.74 14.34 0.29
C TYR A 22 -13.09 13.22 -0.54
N GLY A 23 -12.81 12.08 0.09
CA GLY A 23 -12.09 10.96 -0.52
C GLY A 23 -12.80 10.40 -1.76
N SER A 24 -12.27 10.70 -2.94
CA SER A 24 -12.83 10.29 -4.25
C SER A 24 -12.17 9.02 -4.83
N CYS A 25 -11.24 8.38 -4.10
CA CYS A 25 -10.58 7.19 -4.65
C CYS A 25 -11.59 6.03 -4.75
N ARG A 26 -11.73 5.47 -5.96
CA ARG A 26 -12.68 4.39 -6.27
C ARG A 26 -12.20 3.00 -5.82
N TYR A 27 -10.98 2.91 -5.32
CA TYR A 27 -10.39 1.66 -4.85
C TYR A 27 -10.24 1.63 -3.33
N TYR A 28 -10.32 0.43 -2.77
CA TYR A 28 -9.94 0.12 -1.40
C TYR A 28 -8.71 -0.81 -1.38
N PRO A 29 -7.66 -0.52 -0.57
CA PRO A 29 -7.43 0.75 0.13
C PRO A 29 -7.31 1.94 -0.83
N THR A 30 -7.39 3.16 -0.29
CA THR A 30 -7.27 4.38 -1.09
C THR A 30 -5.93 4.43 -1.82
N CYS A 31 -5.87 5.21 -2.88
CA CYS A 31 -4.75 5.29 -3.81
C CYS A 31 -3.43 5.69 -3.09
N SER A 32 -3.53 6.61 -2.13
CA SER A 32 -2.39 7.04 -1.30
C SER A 32 -1.99 5.99 -0.26
N GLU A 33 -2.95 5.26 0.33
CA GLU A 33 -2.66 4.16 1.28
C GLU A 33 -2.08 2.94 0.55
N TYR A 34 -2.59 2.62 -0.64
CA TYR A 34 -2.01 1.63 -1.54
C TYR A 34 -0.56 1.94 -1.87
N ALA A 35 -0.29 3.18 -2.29
CA ALA A 35 1.06 3.64 -2.57
C ALA A 35 1.95 3.48 -1.34
N LYS A 36 1.45 3.82 -0.15
CA LYS A 36 2.21 3.65 1.10
C LYS A 36 2.62 2.20 1.31
N TRP A 37 1.68 1.26 1.21
CA TRP A 37 1.98 -0.16 1.41
C TRP A 37 2.96 -0.69 0.34
N GLN A 38 2.82 -0.24 -0.91
CA GLN A 38 3.75 -0.54 -1.99
C GLN A 38 5.17 -0.05 -1.69
N PHE A 39 5.33 1.21 -1.27
CA PHE A 39 6.65 1.75 -0.94
C PHE A 39 7.26 1.11 0.31
N GLU A 40 6.44 0.67 1.28
CA GLU A 40 6.90 -0.02 2.49
C GLU A 40 7.38 -1.45 2.24
N GLU A 41 6.76 -2.20 1.33
CA GLU A 41 7.03 -3.63 1.18
C GLU A 41 7.75 -3.99 -0.13
N ASN A 42 7.54 -3.25 -1.21
CA ASN A 42 8.14 -3.53 -2.52
C ASN A 42 9.36 -2.63 -2.84
N PRO A 43 10.22 -3.03 -3.80
CA PRO A 43 11.27 -2.17 -4.34
C PRO A 43 10.69 -0.89 -4.98
N LEU A 44 11.43 0.22 -4.90
CA LEU A 44 10.95 1.54 -5.33
C LEU A 44 10.39 1.56 -6.75
N HIS A 45 11.07 0.94 -7.72
CA HIS A 45 10.64 0.93 -9.12
C HIS A 45 9.30 0.21 -9.33
N ILE A 46 9.09 -0.92 -8.65
CA ILE A 46 7.80 -1.65 -8.66
C ILE A 46 6.74 -0.80 -7.98
N ALA A 47 7.05 -0.22 -6.82
CA ALA A 47 6.12 0.60 -6.06
C ALA A 47 5.65 1.82 -6.86
N PHE A 48 6.55 2.51 -7.56
CA PHE A 48 6.21 3.63 -8.44
C PHE A 48 5.30 3.18 -9.59
N TYR A 49 5.68 2.13 -10.31
CA TYR A 49 4.93 1.63 -11.45
C TYR A 49 3.50 1.22 -11.05
N ASP A 50 3.35 0.40 -10.01
CA ASP A 50 2.05 -0.11 -9.58
C ASP A 50 1.17 1.00 -8.99
N SER A 51 1.78 1.95 -8.25
CA SER A 51 1.04 3.11 -7.72
C SER A 51 0.60 4.07 -8.81
N ALA A 52 1.47 4.39 -9.78
CA ALA A 52 1.14 5.27 -10.89
C ALA A 52 0.03 4.65 -11.75
N LYS A 53 0.15 3.36 -12.10
CA LYS A 53 -0.90 2.63 -12.80
C LYS A 53 -2.25 2.76 -12.09
N ARG A 54 -2.27 2.59 -10.77
CA ARG A 54 -3.51 2.69 -9.98
C ARG A 54 -4.09 4.09 -9.92
N ILE A 55 -3.25 5.13 -9.85
CA ILE A 55 -3.73 6.52 -9.93
C ILE A 55 -4.36 6.78 -11.30
N LEU A 56 -3.71 6.34 -12.38
CA LEU A 56 -4.23 6.50 -13.74
C LEU A 56 -5.56 5.77 -13.95
N THR A 57 -5.75 4.61 -13.32
CA THR A 57 -7.04 3.88 -13.37
C THR A 57 -8.05 4.33 -12.32
N CYS A 58 -7.71 5.26 -11.43
CA CYS A 58 -8.64 5.77 -10.41
C CYS A 58 -9.50 6.91 -10.94
N ASN A 59 -10.36 6.59 -11.90
CA ASN A 59 -11.32 7.52 -12.47
C ASN A 59 -12.61 6.78 -12.90
N GLN A 60 -13.59 7.51 -13.43
CA GLN A 60 -14.91 6.98 -13.78
C GLN A 60 -14.88 5.93 -14.91
N LEU A 61 -13.85 5.95 -15.77
CA LEU A 61 -13.73 5.09 -16.95
C LEU A 61 -13.32 3.65 -16.63
N PHE A 62 -12.85 3.37 -15.42
CA PHE A 62 -12.42 2.04 -15.00
C PHE A 62 -13.24 1.53 -13.82
N PRO A 63 -13.49 0.22 -13.69
CA PRO A 63 -14.13 -0.32 -12.51
C PRO A 63 -13.26 -0.07 -11.27
N GLY A 64 -13.88 0.46 -10.21
CA GLY A 64 -13.27 0.53 -8.89
C GLY A 64 -13.37 -0.81 -8.15
N GLY A 65 -13.03 -0.82 -6.86
CA GLY A 65 -13.25 -1.99 -6.00
C GLY A 65 -12.10 -2.26 -5.03
N ILE A 66 -12.09 -3.49 -4.51
CA ILE A 66 -11.09 -3.94 -3.53
C ILE A 66 -9.89 -4.49 -4.29
N ASP A 67 -8.75 -3.83 -4.16
CA ASP A 67 -7.50 -4.25 -4.79
C ASP A 67 -6.36 -4.05 -3.78
N TYR A 68 -5.80 -5.14 -3.28
CA TYR A 68 -4.71 -5.13 -2.31
C TYR A 68 -3.35 -5.24 -3.02
N PRO A 69 -2.32 -4.49 -2.58
CA PRO A 69 -1.00 -4.55 -3.20
C PRO A 69 -0.41 -5.96 -3.14
N GLU A 70 0.25 -6.35 -4.23
CA GLU A 70 0.90 -7.66 -4.37
C GLU A 70 2.40 -7.55 -4.09
N LEU A 71 2.92 -8.51 -3.33
CA LEU A 71 4.36 -8.75 -3.17
C LEU A 71 4.87 -9.64 -4.29
N ARG A 72 5.95 -9.18 -4.94
CA ARG A 72 6.66 -9.94 -5.98
C ARG A 72 7.81 -10.79 -5.43
N CYS A 73 8.44 -10.36 -4.34
CA CYS A 73 9.47 -11.14 -3.64
C CYS A 73 9.24 -11.11 -2.13
N PHE A 74 9.22 -12.28 -1.51
CA PHE A 74 9.31 -12.40 -0.07
C PHE A 74 10.78 -12.57 0.31
N CYS A 75 11.49 -11.46 0.53
CA CYS A 75 12.94 -11.52 0.73
C CYS A 75 13.35 -11.39 2.20
N LYS A 76 12.44 -11.14 3.14
CA LYS A 76 12.76 -10.94 4.56
C LYS A 76 11.81 -11.70 5.48
N LYS A 77 12.34 -12.70 6.18
CA LYS A 77 11.63 -13.31 7.31
C LYS A 77 11.71 -12.34 8.51
N PRO A 78 10.59 -12.02 9.17
CA PRO A 78 10.62 -11.24 10.40
C PRO A 78 11.39 -11.99 11.48
N LYS A 79 12.16 -11.26 12.29
CA LYS A 79 12.97 -11.84 13.39
C LYS A 79 12.14 -12.08 14.65
N ASP A 80 11.06 -11.32 14.84
CA ASP A 80 10.12 -11.44 15.94
C ASP A 80 8.68 -11.44 15.36
N LEU A 81 7.83 -12.31 15.90
CA LEU A 81 6.48 -12.62 15.40
C LEU A 81 5.41 -12.43 16.50
N THR A 82 5.66 -11.57 17.49
CA THR A 82 4.63 -11.19 18.46
C THR A 82 3.45 -10.50 17.77
N ILE A 83 2.20 -10.81 18.18
CA ILE A 83 0.96 -10.34 17.54
C ILE A 83 0.92 -8.80 17.37
N ASN A 84 1.44 -8.07 18.37
CA ASN A 84 1.43 -6.61 18.39
C ASN A 84 2.42 -5.97 17.41
N SER A 85 3.38 -6.74 16.89
CA SER A 85 4.38 -6.28 15.92
C SER A 85 3.99 -6.55 14.46
N VAL A 86 2.97 -7.39 14.23
CA VAL A 86 2.53 -7.78 12.88
C VAL A 86 1.80 -6.61 12.23
N LYS A 87 2.48 -5.89 11.34
CA LYS A 87 1.88 -4.78 10.57
C LYS A 87 1.05 -5.26 9.37
N TYR A 88 1.50 -6.32 8.70
CA TYR A 88 0.92 -6.83 7.47
C TYR A 88 0.74 -8.35 7.51
N TRP A 89 -0.41 -8.81 7.02
CA TRP A 89 -0.71 -10.20 6.74
C TRP A 89 -0.45 -10.50 5.27
N LEU A 90 0.06 -11.70 5.00
CA LEU A 90 0.38 -12.19 3.67
C LEU A 90 -0.62 -13.27 3.26
N VAL A 91 -1.39 -12.99 2.22
CA VAL A 91 -2.35 -13.96 1.68
C VAL A 91 -1.79 -14.55 0.39
N PRO A 92 -1.49 -15.87 0.34
CA PRO A 92 -0.89 -16.49 -0.84
C PRO A 92 -1.85 -16.50 -2.03
N LYS A 93 -1.29 -16.35 -3.23
CA LYS A 93 -1.98 -16.45 -4.53
C LYS A 93 -1.27 -17.49 -5.39
N ALA A 94 -2.00 -18.07 -6.34
CA ALA A 94 -1.52 -19.17 -7.21
C ALA A 94 -0.15 -18.93 -7.88
N ASN A 95 0.19 -17.67 -8.20
CA ASN A 95 1.42 -17.31 -8.93
C ASN A 95 2.65 -17.00 -8.04
N LYS A 96 2.77 -17.60 -6.85
CA LYS A 96 3.81 -17.26 -5.84
C LYS A 96 3.83 -15.77 -5.46
N ARG A 97 2.70 -15.09 -5.64
CA ARG A 97 2.48 -13.71 -5.21
C ARG A 97 1.72 -13.71 -3.90
N PHE A 98 1.90 -12.67 -3.10
CA PHE A 98 1.20 -12.52 -1.83
C PHE A 98 0.47 -11.19 -1.81
N HIS A 99 -0.83 -11.20 -1.52
CA HIS A 99 -1.54 -9.96 -1.21
C HIS A 99 -1.13 -9.50 0.19
N ILE A 100 -0.84 -8.21 0.32
CA ILE A 100 -0.57 -7.55 1.58
C ILE A 100 -1.87 -6.99 2.13
N ILE A 101 -2.27 -7.45 3.31
CA ILE A 101 -3.42 -6.92 4.04
C ILE A 101 -2.91 -6.31 5.34
N LYS A 102 -3.17 -5.02 5.56
CA LYS A 102 -2.80 -4.34 6.80
C LYS A 102 -3.54 -4.94 8.00
N ASN A 103 -2.82 -5.17 9.09
CA ASN A 103 -3.40 -5.66 10.32
C ASN A 103 -4.32 -4.60 10.95
N PHE A 104 -5.53 -5.01 11.36
CA PHE A 104 -6.54 -4.12 11.94
C PHE A 104 -6.13 -3.57 13.31
N THR A 105 -5.38 -4.35 14.08
CA THR A 105 -4.93 -3.98 15.43
C THR A 105 -3.82 -2.93 15.41
N PHE A 106 -3.20 -2.70 14.25
CA PHE A 106 -2.10 -1.76 14.11
C PHE A 106 -2.63 -0.32 14.04
N LYS A 107 -2.79 0.32 15.22
CA LYS A 107 -3.06 1.76 15.31
C LYS A 107 -1.82 2.54 14.86
N ARG A 108 -2.07 3.52 13.99
CA ARG A 108 -1.07 4.34 13.30
C ARG A 108 -0.49 5.41 14.21
#